data_AF-A0A2D4P2A0-F1
#
_entry.id   AF-A0A2D4P2A0-F1
#
_cell.length_a   1.000
_cell.length_b   1.000
_cell.length_c   1.000
_cell.angle_alpha   90.00
_cell.angle_beta   90.00
_cell.angle_gamma   90.00
#
_symmetry.space_group_name_H-M   'P 1'
#
loop_
_entity.id
_entity.type
_entity.pdbx_description
1 polymer ?
#
loop_
_entity_poly.entity_id
_entity_poly.type
_entity_poly.pdbx_seq_one_letter_code
_entity_poly.pdbx_strand_id
1 'polypeptide(L)'
;FTTHLGEDLKIGEEVGDQALDHPADSDKGQQAIPIGGRLKYFASQWEFSTSDEWVRDTIRLGLSLEFASTPPNQFLICPASRDPTRNNLMNQAISHLLDIKAIQPVGLEQQGKGFYSRIFVVPKSSGRWRAILD
;
A
#
# COMPACT_ATOMS: atom_id res chain seq x y z
N PHE A 1 -36.43 11.15 -46.41
CA PHE A 1 -37.78 11.69 -46.64
C PHE A 1 -38.16 12.56 -45.45
N THR A 2 -38.38 13.84 -45.74
CA THR A 2 -39.23 14.85 -45.08
C THR A 2 -39.05 15.17 -43.58
N THR A 3 -38.54 16.40 -43.39
CA THR A 3 -38.67 17.34 -42.28
C THR A 3 -40.13 17.65 -41.90
N HIS A 4 -40.40 17.96 -40.63
CA HIS A 4 -41.28 19.09 -40.29
C HIS A 4 -40.83 19.78 -38.99
N LEU A 5 -40.43 21.03 -39.16
CA LEU A 5 -40.37 22.09 -38.16
C LEU A 5 -41.81 22.46 -37.73
N GLY A 6 -41.96 22.87 -36.48
CA GLY A 6 -43.16 23.52 -35.93
C GLY A 6 -42.79 24.22 -34.64
N GLU A 7 -42.33 25.47 -34.78
CA GLU A 7 -42.07 26.42 -33.70
C GLU A 7 -43.41 26.90 -33.11
N ASP A 8 -43.47 27.08 -31.79
CA ASP A 8 -44.22 28.17 -31.19
C ASP A 8 -43.47 28.68 -29.95
N LEU A 9 -43.26 29.99 -29.95
CA LEU A 9 -42.45 30.79 -29.05
C LEU A 9 -43.39 31.77 -28.34
N LYS A 10 -43.45 31.77 -26.99
CA LYS A 10 -43.38 33.03 -26.21
C LYS A 10 -43.39 32.88 -24.69
N ILE A 11 -42.34 33.46 -24.08
CA ILE A 11 -42.27 34.41 -22.94
C ILE A 11 -43.07 34.04 -21.68
N GLY A 12 -42.52 33.98 -20.47
CA GLY A 12 -41.26 34.43 -19.92
C GLY A 12 -41.52 34.86 -18.48
N GLU A 13 -40.69 34.43 -17.52
CA GLU A 13 -40.60 35.08 -16.21
C GLU A 13 -39.23 34.74 -15.61
N GLU A 14 -38.38 35.76 -15.49
CA GLU A 14 -37.16 35.73 -14.69
C GLU A 14 -37.55 35.66 -13.21
N VAL A 15 -37.01 34.69 -12.49
CA VAL A 15 -36.88 34.76 -11.03
C VAL A 15 -35.49 34.31 -10.63
N GLY A 16 -34.64 35.31 -10.41
CA GLY A 16 -33.79 35.43 -9.22
C GLY A 16 -32.74 34.36 -8.98
N ASP A 17 -31.49 34.73 -9.25
CA ASP A 17 -30.27 34.16 -8.66
C ASP A 17 -30.44 33.89 -7.16
N GLN A 18 -30.30 32.62 -6.77
CA GLN A 18 -29.77 32.23 -5.47
C GLN A 18 -28.75 31.12 -5.70
N ALA A 19 -27.53 31.55 -6.06
CA ALA A 19 -26.34 30.75 -5.83
C ALA A 19 -26.27 30.49 -4.31
N LEU A 20 -26.66 29.28 -3.90
CA LEU A 20 -26.32 28.78 -2.59
C LEU A 20 -24.81 28.63 -2.55
N ASP A 21 -24.16 29.65 -1.98
CA ASP A 21 -22.78 29.61 -1.50
C ASP A 21 -22.64 28.40 -0.57
N HIS A 22 -22.30 27.25 -1.15
CA HIS A 22 -21.77 26.14 -0.40
C HIS A 22 -20.41 26.62 0.10
N PRO A 23 -20.21 26.77 1.42
CA PRO A 23 -18.90 27.08 1.93
C PRO A 23 -17.99 25.97 1.44
N ALA A 24 -16.93 26.37 0.72
CA ALA A 24 -15.91 25.50 0.19
C ALA A 24 -15.62 24.41 1.22
N ASP A 25 -16.04 23.19 0.88
CA ASP A 25 -15.75 21.98 1.63
C ASP A 25 -14.25 22.00 1.81
N SER A 26 -13.84 22.37 3.02
CA SER A 26 -12.44 22.46 3.36
C SER A 26 -11.97 21.03 3.29
N ASP A 27 -11.34 20.70 2.16
CA ASP A 27 -10.51 19.53 1.89
C ASP A 27 -9.38 19.51 2.94
N LYS A 28 -9.78 19.26 4.18
CA LYS A 28 -8.90 18.94 5.28
C LYS A 28 -8.49 17.53 4.97
N GLY A 29 -7.43 17.40 4.18
CA GLY A 29 -6.80 16.16 3.77
C GLY A 29 -6.88 15.17 4.92
N GLN A 30 -7.89 14.30 4.84
CA GLN A 30 -8.09 13.23 5.80
C GLN A 30 -6.91 12.32 5.55
N GLN A 31 -5.86 12.51 6.36
CA GLN A 31 -4.70 11.64 6.31
C GLN A 31 -5.22 10.24 6.60
N ALA A 32 -5.35 9.46 5.53
CA ALA A 32 -5.95 8.15 5.58
C ALA A 32 -5.16 7.32 6.59
N ILE A 33 -5.84 6.78 7.59
CA ILE A 33 -5.20 5.97 8.63
C ILE A 33 -4.48 4.81 7.92
N PRO A 34 -3.16 4.65 8.11
CA PRO A 34 -2.42 3.60 7.44
C PRO A 34 -3.05 2.23 7.72
N ILE A 35 -3.03 1.33 6.74
CA ILE A 35 -3.56 -0.03 6.90
C ILE A 35 -2.68 -0.79 7.90
N GLY A 36 -1.36 -0.72 7.73
CA GLY A 36 -0.39 -1.26 8.68
C GLY A 36 -0.32 -0.42 9.96
N GLY A 37 -0.27 -1.07 11.12
CA GLY A 37 -0.19 -0.40 12.42
C GLY A 37 -1.48 0.30 12.86
N ARG A 38 -2.61 0.08 12.16
CA ARG A 38 -3.90 0.70 12.47
C ARG A 38 -4.42 0.40 13.89
N LEU A 39 -4.01 -0.75 14.45
CA LEU A 39 -4.39 -1.19 15.79
C LEU A 39 -4.06 -0.16 16.87
N LYS A 40 -2.97 0.61 16.73
CA LYS A 40 -2.56 1.60 17.73
C LYS A 40 -3.59 2.70 18.00
N TYR A 41 -4.40 3.04 16.99
CA TYR A 41 -5.45 4.07 17.10
C TYR A 41 -6.66 3.58 17.90
N PHE A 42 -6.73 2.28 18.17
CA PHE A 42 -7.79 1.62 18.94
C PHE A 42 -7.25 0.97 20.21
N ALA A 43 -6.07 1.41 20.70
CA ALA A 43 -5.40 0.77 21.83
C ALA A 43 -6.30 0.68 23.06
N SER A 44 -7.12 1.69 23.35
CA SER A 44 -8.02 1.69 24.51
C SER A 44 -9.04 0.56 24.49
N GLN A 45 -9.57 0.17 23.32
CA GLN A 45 -10.48 -0.97 23.20
C GLN A 45 -9.76 -2.29 23.50
N TRP A 46 -8.49 -2.39 23.13
CA TRP A 46 -7.68 -3.58 23.37
C TRP A 46 -7.28 -3.74 24.85
N GLU A 47 -7.19 -2.66 25.61
CA GLU A 47 -6.91 -2.72 27.06
C GLU A 47 -7.99 -3.44 27.86
N PHE A 48 -9.24 -3.46 27.37
CA PHE A 48 -10.33 -4.22 27.97
C PHE A 48 -10.37 -5.68 27.49
N SER A 49 -9.75 -5.97 26.34
CA SER A 49 -9.82 -7.28 25.69
C SER A 49 -8.69 -8.23 26.09
N THR A 50 -7.58 -7.71 26.61
CA THR A 50 -6.44 -8.51 27.06
C THR A 50 -5.71 -7.88 28.24
N SER A 51 -5.22 -8.73 29.15
CA SER A 51 -4.32 -8.36 30.25
C SER A 51 -2.85 -8.62 29.95
N ASP A 52 -2.53 -9.16 28.76
CA ASP A 52 -1.15 -9.46 28.35
C ASP A 52 -0.41 -8.15 28.01
N GLU A 53 0.67 -7.87 28.75
CA GLU A 53 1.48 -6.66 28.61
C GLU A 53 2.19 -6.59 27.25
N TRP A 54 2.73 -7.71 26.77
CA TRP A 54 3.41 -7.77 25.47
C TRP A 54 2.45 -7.43 24.33
N VAL A 55 1.20 -7.93 24.38
CA VAL A 55 0.17 -7.59 23.38
C VAL A 55 -0.19 -6.11 23.44
N ARG A 56 -0.41 -5.56 24.65
CA ARG A 56 -0.77 -4.15 24.84
C ARG A 56 0.33 -3.21 24.34
N ASP A 57 1.58 -3.53 24.64
CA ASP A 57 2.73 -2.75 24.21
C ASP A 57 2.92 -2.85 22.70
N THR A 58 2.78 -4.05 22.12
CA THR A 58 2.83 -4.24 20.66
C THR A 58 1.75 -3.42 19.94
N ILE A 59 0.53 -3.33 20.50
CA ILE A 59 -0.55 -2.54 19.91
C ILE A 59 -0.25 -1.04 20.02
N ARG A 60 0.20 -0.57 21.18
CA ARG A 60 0.44 0.86 21.43
C ARG A 60 1.68 1.39 20.72
N LEU A 61 2.78 0.65 20.80
CA LEU A 61 4.12 1.07 20.41
C LEU A 61 4.54 0.49 19.05
N GLY A 62 3.86 -0.57 18.60
CA GLY A 62 4.26 -1.36 17.45
C GLY A 62 5.11 -2.57 17.84
N LEU A 63 5.23 -3.52 16.90
CA LEU A 63 6.09 -4.69 17.08
C LEU A 63 7.56 -4.26 16.95
N SER A 64 8.32 -4.44 18.02
CA SER A 64 9.78 -4.34 17.97
C SER A 64 10.36 -5.70 17.58
N LEU A 65 11.25 -5.71 16.57
CA LEU A 65 11.98 -6.92 16.19
C LEU A 65 13.28 -6.99 17.00
N GLU A 66 13.40 -8.01 17.82
CA GLU A 66 14.64 -8.32 18.54
C GLU A 66 15.59 -9.08 17.61
N PHE A 67 16.73 -8.49 17.29
CA PHE A 67 17.77 -9.14 16.50
C PHE A 67 18.79 -9.81 17.42
N ALA A 68 19.07 -11.09 17.18
CA ALA A 68 20.03 -11.86 17.97
C ALA A 68 21.49 -11.40 17.77
N SER A 69 21.79 -10.68 16.70
CA SER A 69 23.12 -10.15 16.42
C SER A 69 23.04 -8.89 15.57
N THR A 70 24.18 -8.22 15.39
CA THR A 70 24.33 -7.23 14.33
C THR A 70 24.43 -7.94 12.98
N PRO A 71 23.94 -7.31 11.89
CA PRO A 71 24.07 -7.88 10.57
C PRO A 71 25.55 -7.93 10.14
N PRO A 72 25.99 -9.00 9.46
CA PRO A 72 27.34 -9.07 8.93
C PRO A 72 27.55 -7.98 7.87
N ASN A 73 28.75 -7.39 7.82
CA ASN A 73 29.11 -6.38 6.82
C ASN A 73 29.53 -7.04 5.50
N GLN A 74 28.66 -7.89 4.95
CA GLN A 74 28.90 -8.62 3.71
C GLN A 74 27.68 -8.50 2.80
N PHE A 75 27.94 -8.24 1.52
CA PHE A 75 26.89 -8.20 0.51
C PHE A 75 26.63 -9.62 -0.02
N LEU A 76 25.37 -10.05 0.01
CA LEU A 76 24.94 -11.30 -0.60
C LEU A 76 24.33 -11.03 -1.97
N ILE A 77 24.99 -11.52 -3.02
CA ILE A 77 24.41 -11.52 -4.37
C ILE A 77 23.37 -12.64 -4.43
N CYS A 78 22.09 -12.28 -4.59
CA CYS A 78 21.04 -13.24 -4.90
C CYS A 78 21.28 -13.79 -6.32
N PRO A 79 21.48 -15.12 -6.49
CA PRO A 79 21.73 -15.68 -7.81
C PRO A 79 20.52 -15.49 -8.73
N ALA A 80 20.75 -14.90 -9.91
CA ALA A 80 19.74 -14.85 -10.95
C ALA A 80 19.68 -16.19 -11.70
N SER A 81 18.47 -16.66 -12.00
CA SER A 81 18.31 -17.84 -12.85
C SER A 81 18.77 -17.54 -14.28
N ARG A 82 19.51 -18.48 -14.89
CA ARG A 82 19.87 -18.45 -16.31
C ARG A 82 18.69 -18.80 -17.23
N ASP A 83 17.64 -19.43 -16.70
CA ASP A 83 16.41 -19.70 -17.43
C ASP A 83 15.64 -18.37 -17.60
N PRO A 84 15.43 -17.90 -18.85
CA PRO A 84 14.72 -16.66 -19.11
C PRO A 84 13.30 -16.63 -18.53
N THR A 85 12.62 -17.78 -18.49
CA THR A 85 11.26 -17.89 -17.96
C THR A 85 11.24 -17.59 -16.46
N ARG A 86 12.10 -18.27 -15.70
CA ARG A 86 12.26 -18.04 -14.26
C ARG A 86 12.74 -16.64 -13.94
N ASN A 87 13.66 -16.09 -14.73
CA ASN A 87 14.14 -14.72 -14.57
C ASN A 87 12.99 -13.71 -14.76
N ASN A 88 12.19 -13.88 -15.81
CA ASN A 88 11.04 -13.02 -16.07
C ASN A 88 9.99 -13.09 -14.96
N LEU A 89 9.69 -14.28 -14.43
CA LEU A 89 8.80 -14.46 -13.29
C LEU A 89 9.29 -13.74 -12.03
N MET A 90 10.60 -13.80 -11.74
CA MET A 90 11.18 -13.05 -10.62
C MET A 90 11.04 -11.55 -10.82
N ASN A 91 11.31 -11.02 -12.02
CA ASN A 91 11.18 -9.59 -12.31
C ASN A 91 9.73 -9.11 -12.20
N GLN A 92 8.76 -9.92 -12.64
CA GLN A 92 7.33 -9.63 -12.44
C GLN A 92 6.97 -9.59 -10.95
N ALA A 93 7.48 -10.53 -10.15
CA ALA A 93 7.24 -10.54 -8.71
C ALA A 93 7.83 -9.31 -8.02
N ILE A 94 9.07 -8.92 -8.35
CA ILE A 94 9.72 -7.71 -7.84
C ILE A 94 8.92 -6.47 -8.24
N SER A 95 8.52 -6.36 -9.51
CA SER A 95 7.75 -5.22 -10.02
C SER A 95 6.41 -5.07 -9.30
N HIS A 96 5.69 -6.18 -9.10
CA HIS A 96 4.44 -6.18 -8.34
C HIS A 96 4.65 -5.77 -6.87
N LEU A 97 5.70 -6.25 -6.20
CA LEU A 97 6.01 -5.86 -4.82
C LEU A 97 6.37 -4.37 -4.69
N LEU A 98 7.04 -3.80 -5.70
CA LEU A 98 7.32 -2.35 -5.78
C LEU A 98 6.03 -1.55 -5.99
N ASP A 99 5.16 -1.99 -6.91
CA ASP A 99 3.88 -1.33 -7.23
C ASP A 99 2.98 -1.19 -5.99
N ILE A 100 2.85 -2.28 -5.22
CA ILE A 100 2.08 -2.26 -3.96
C ILE A 100 2.87 -1.66 -2.78
N LYS A 101 4.08 -1.15 -3.02
CA LYS A 101 4.98 -0.55 -2.02
C LYS A 101 5.31 -1.47 -0.84
N ALA A 102 5.34 -2.79 -1.09
CA ALA A 102 5.76 -3.78 -0.10
C ALA A 102 7.28 -3.83 0.06
N ILE A 103 8.03 -3.44 -0.98
CA ILE A 103 9.48 -3.31 -0.96
C ILE A 103 9.89 -1.97 -1.60
N GLN A 104 11.15 -1.57 -1.38
CA GLN A 104 11.76 -0.40 -2.01
C GLN A 104 13.23 -0.66 -2.33
N PRO A 105 13.83 0.06 -3.29
CA PRO A 105 15.28 0.04 -3.49
C PRO A 105 16.01 0.45 -2.20
N VAL A 106 17.13 -0.22 -1.92
CA VAL A 106 17.98 0.12 -0.77
C VAL A 106 18.75 1.41 -1.06
N GLY A 107 18.73 2.36 -0.11
CA GLY A 107 19.48 3.62 -0.21
C GLY A 107 20.99 3.39 -0.34
N LEU A 108 21.69 4.26 -1.07
CA LEU A 108 23.12 4.10 -1.39
C LEU A 108 23.97 3.96 -0.12
N GLU A 109 23.65 4.71 0.92
CA GLU A 109 24.30 4.71 2.22
C GLU A 109 24.08 3.43 3.03
N GLN A 110 23.06 2.64 2.66
CA GLN A 110 22.68 1.37 3.31
C GLN A 110 23.09 0.14 2.48
N GLN A 111 23.54 0.32 1.24
CA GLN A 111 24.02 -0.79 0.41
C GLN A 111 25.18 -1.52 1.08
N GLY A 112 25.16 -2.86 1.01
CA GLY A 112 26.16 -3.71 1.67
C GLY A 112 25.99 -3.84 3.18
N LYS A 113 25.05 -3.11 3.80
CA LYS A 113 24.74 -3.17 5.23
C LYS A 113 23.43 -3.92 5.43
N GLY A 114 23.27 -4.57 6.57
CA GLY A 114 22.02 -5.22 6.95
C GLY A 114 21.98 -6.73 6.69
N PHE A 115 20.82 -7.31 7.01
CA PHE A 115 20.56 -8.73 6.78
C PHE A 115 20.10 -8.94 5.34
N TYR A 116 20.63 -9.98 4.71
CA TYR A 116 20.27 -10.37 3.35
C TYR A 116 19.64 -11.75 3.38
N SER A 117 18.52 -11.89 2.68
CA SER A 117 17.82 -13.16 2.46
C SER A 117 17.70 -13.43 0.97
N ARG A 118 17.59 -14.69 0.60
CA ARG A 118 17.37 -15.06 -0.80
C ARG A 118 15.89 -14.95 -1.12
N ILE A 119 15.56 -14.32 -2.23
CA ILE A 119 14.18 -14.27 -2.74
C ILE A 119 14.00 -15.22 -3.92
N PHE A 120 12.94 -16.02 -3.90
CA PHE A 120 12.57 -16.92 -5.00
C PHE A 120 11.06 -17.03 -5.13
N VAL A 121 10.57 -17.54 -6.27
CA VAL A 121 9.14 -17.71 -6.54
C VAL A 121 8.75 -19.19 -6.59
N VAL A 122 7.57 -19.48 -6.03
CA VAL A 122 6.92 -20.79 -6.09
C VAL A 122 5.52 -20.68 -6.70
N PRO A 123 5.03 -21.71 -7.41
CA PRO A 123 3.68 -21.67 -7.98
C PRO A 123 2.62 -21.78 -6.86
N LYS A 124 1.50 -21.10 -7.04
CA LYS A 124 0.27 -21.27 -6.25
C LYS A 124 -0.72 -22.13 -7.05
N SER A 125 -1.64 -22.78 -6.35
CA SER A 125 -2.74 -23.54 -6.96
C SER A 125 -3.61 -22.72 -7.92
N SER A 126 -3.68 -21.39 -7.73
CA SER A 126 -4.39 -20.46 -8.61
C SER A 126 -3.68 -20.17 -9.95
N GLY A 127 -2.52 -20.80 -10.22
CA GLY A 127 -1.69 -20.49 -11.39
C GLY A 127 -0.87 -19.19 -11.26
N ARG A 128 -1.09 -18.41 -10.20
CA ARG A 128 -0.22 -17.28 -9.83
C ARG A 128 1.03 -17.75 -9.10
N TRP A 129 2.00 -16.86 -8.92
CA TRP A 129 3.25 -17.14 -8.21
C TRP A 129 3.27 -16.46 -6.84
N ARG A 130 4.06 -17.00 -5.91
CA ARG A 130 4.31 -16.42 -4.57
C ARG A 130 5.82 -16.22 -4.40
N ALA A 131 6.22 -15.00 -4.06
CA ALA A 131 7.58 -14.71 -3.63
C ALA A 131 7.81 -15.21 -2.18
N ILE A 132 8.96 -15.80 -1.94
CA ILE A 132 9.40 -16.37 -0.65
C ILE A 132 10.78 -15.78 -0.32
N LEU A 133 11.00 -15.48 0.97
CA LEU A 133 12.30 -15.14 1.54
C LEU A 133 12.84 -16.35 2.32
N ASP A 134 14.10 -16.70 2.07
CA ASP A 134 14.89 -17.73 2.77
C ASP A 134 16.01 -17.09 3.59
#